data_AF-D8FGX0-F1
#
_entry.id   AF-D8FGX0-F1
#
_cell.length_a   1.000
_cell.length_b   1.000
_cell.length_c   1.000
_cell.angle_alpha   90.00
_cell.angle_beta   90.00
_cell.angle_gamma   90.00
#
_symmetry.space_group_name_H-M   'P 1'
#
loop_
_entity.id
_entity.type
_entity.pdbx_description
1 polymer ?
#
loop_
_entity_poly.entity_id
_entity_poly.type
_entity_poly.pdbx_seq_one_letter_code
_entity_poly.pdbx_strand_id
1 'polypeptide(L)'
;MPRFSYEEVSDIVKQSNLHIECDQNYNLLYKRHLQELWDNQINHQIFFSIAISPDSLFNLNFKNLQSNLSKLTEVFAITNFIKIDNCGNVLETKNLEGRTNDIRNIICELSMSDYVFFFGEEGITRFVNGHPYEDYNIFYSRSDRMRYKEKKDISRINEVIENYSSQFLTQQVNYMCLLADNATLRQINSEYIKRNILKNKPEHYMRDQLCQYLTENMRYTFTTEPELGQTKKELDIYFDVSGELYFIEIKWLGVSINDEGTGLSTAYTDSRARDGVIQTLEYIGELLNTSEKSLRHGYLLIYDARDKKKEVDFKEYSFVKENLKSYLEYFSVLGILPLVKRHPA
;
A
#
# COMPACT_ATOMS: atom_id res chain seq x y z
N MET A 1 -33.90 20.16 5.30
CA MET A 1 -32.81 20.56 4.39
C MET A 1 -33.15 20.10 2.99
N PRO A 2 -33.01 20.94 1.95
CA PRO A 2 -33.23 20.48 0.57
C PRO A 2 -32.14 19.47 0.22
N ARG A 3 -32.52 18.37 -0.43
CA ARG A 3 -31.62 17.31 -0.85
C ARG A 3 -31.27 17.59 -2.32
N PHE A 4 -30.10 18.17 -2.56
CA PHE A 4 -29.62 18.40 -3.92
C PHE A 4 -29.27 17.06 -4.60
N SER A 5 -29.53 16.96 -5.89
CA SER A 5 -29.09 15.85 -6.74
C SER A 5 -27.60 15.98 -7.08
N TYR A 6 -26.97 14.87 -7.47
CA TYR A 6 -25.56 14.83 -7.86
C TYR A 6 -25.24 15.78 -9.04
N GLU A 7 -26.16 15.90 -9.99
CA GLU A 7 -26.03 16.78 -11.16
C GLU A 7 -26.07 18.25 -10.75
N GLU A 8 -26.98 18.64 -9.85
CA GLU A 8 -27.05 20.00 -9.32
C GLU A 8 -25.80 20.38 -8.52
N VAL A 9 -25.26 19.46 -7.71
CA VAL A 9 -23.99 19.68 -6.99
C VAL A 9 -22.82 19.82 -7.96
N SER A 10 -22.76 18.98 -9.00
CA SER A 10 -21.72 19.03 -10.04
C SER A 10 -21.74 20.35 -10.81
N ASP A 11 -22.92 20.85 -11.15
CA ASP A 11 -23.08 22.11 -11.88
C ASP A 11 -22.78 23.33 -11.00
N ILE A 12 -23.15 23.30 -9.72
CA ILE A 12 -22.76 24.33 -8.74
C ILE A 12 -21.23 24.39 -8.60
N VAL A 13 -20.57 23.23 -8.48
CA VAL A 13 -19.10 23.14 -8.40
C VAL A 13 -18.47 23.72 -9.67
N LYS A 14 -18.93 23.30 -10.85
CA LYS A 14 -18.43 23.84 -12.14
C LYS A 14 -18.63 25.34 -12.28
N GLN A 15 -19.78 25.89 -11.89
CA GLN A 15 -20.03 27.32 -11.96
C GLN A 15 -19.17 28.11 -10.95
N SER A 16 -18.97 27.58 -9.75
CA SER A 16 -18.07 28.19 -8.78
C SER A 16 -16.62 28.22 -9.31
N ASN A 17 -16.17 27.15 -9.93
CA ASN A 17 -14.85 27.04 -10.54
C ASN A 17 -14.66 28.05 -11.68
N LEU A 18 -15.63 28.17 -12.57
CA LEU A 18 -15.63 29.15 -13.66
C LEU A 18 -15.56 30.59 -13.15
N HIS A 19 -16.22 30.91 -12.03
CA HIS A 19 -16.19 32.24 -11.45
C HIS A 19 -14.80 32.58 -10.86
N ILE A 20 -14.18 31.62 -10.17
CA ILE A 20 -12.86 31.76 -9.56
C ILE A 20 -11.75 31.86 -10.62
N GLU A 21 -11.84 31.08 -11.70
CA GLU A 21 -10.90 31.19 -12.82
C GLU A 21 -10.98 32.55 -13.54
N CYS A 22 -12.10 33.26 -13.42
CA CYS A 22 -12.26 34.62 -13.91
C CYS A 22 -11.83 35.70 -12.91
N ASP A 23 -11.61 35.36 -11.63
CA ASP A 23 -11.22 36.32 -10.59
C ASP A 23 -9.75 36.72 -10.77
N GLN A 24 -9.53 38.01 -11.06
CA GLN A 24 -8.20 38.55 -11.29
C GLN A 24 -7.30 38.46 -10.06
N ASN A 25 -7.83 38.72 -8.87
CA ASN A 25 -7.07 38.68 -7.62
C ASN A 25 -6.71 37.26 -7.25
N TYR A 26 -7.65 36.32 -7.42
CA TYR A 26 -7.38 34.89 -7.25
C TYR A 26 -6.25 34.43 -8.17
N ASN A 27 -6.35 34.74 -9.47
CA ASN A 27 -5.35 34.34 -10.46
C ASN A 27 -3.98 34.97 -10.17
N LEU A 28 -3.94 36.25 -9.78
CA LEU A 28 -2.68 36.91 -9.40
C LEU A 28 -2.07 36.28 -8.14
N LEU A 29 -2.87 36.00 -7.12
CA LEU A 29 -2.39 35.32 -5.92
C LEU A 29 -1.82 33.93 -6.27
N TYR A 30 -2.60 33.09 -6.94
CA TYR A 30 -2.22 31.72 -7.25
C TYR A 30 -1.09 31.64 -8.28
N LYS A 31 -1.33 32.11 -9.51
CA LYS A 31 -0.45 31.87 -10.66
C LYS A 31 0.87 32.65 -10.60
N ARG A 32 0.93 33.71 -9.79
CA ARG A 32 2.14 34.52 -9.61
C ARG A 32 2.74 34.32 -8.24
N HIS A 33 2.06 34.74 -7.18
CA HIS A 33 2.68 34.83 -5.86
C HIS A 33 2.88 33.48 -5.17
N LEU A 34 1.84 32.63 -5.16
CA LEU A 34 1.91 31.31 -4.55
C LEU A 34 2.73 30.35 -5.41
N GLN A 35 2.60 30.42 -6.74
CA GLN A 35 3.44 29.65 -7.64
C GLN A 35 4.92 30.00 -7.46
N GLU A 36 5.27 31.28 -7.41
CA GLU A 36 6.66 31.72 -7.14
C GLU A 36 7.15 31.27 -5.75
N LEU A 37 6.26 31.25 -4.74
CA LEU A 37 6.60 30.70 -3.42
C LEU A 37 6.90 29.20 -3.48
N TRP A 38 6.18 28.42 -4.29
CA TRP A 38 6.45 26.99 -4.49
C TRP A 38 7.70 26.76 -5.34
N ASP A 39 7.85 27.47 -6.46
CA ASP A 39 9.02 27.36 -7.36
C ASP A 39 10.34 27.66 -6.63
N ASN A 40 10.33 28.63 -5.70
CA ASN A 40 11.50 29.03 -4.92
C ASN A 40 11.78 28.12 -3.70
N GLN A 41 10.93 27.14 -3.40
CA GLN A 41 11.22 26.20 -2.33
C GLN A 41 12.38 25.28 -2.70
N ILE A 42 13.39 25.26 -1.82
CA ILE A 42 14.52 24.33 -1.94
C ILE A 42 14.05 22.87 -1.72
N ASN A 43 13.02 22.68 -0.90
CA ASN A 43 12.57 21.37 -0.47
C ASN A 43 11.04 21.24 -0.54
N HIS A 44 10.53 20.77 -1.69
CA HIS A 44 9.10 20.47 -1.90
C HIS A 44 8.56 19.31 -1.05
N GLN A 45 9.39 18.73 -0.17
CA GLN A 45 8.98 17.70 0.78
C GLN A 45 8.40 18.28 2.09
N ILE A 46 8.41 19.61 2.22
CA ILE A 46 7.79 20.33 3.32
C ILE A 46 6.37 20.67 2.87
N PHE A 47 5.40 19.96 3.43
CA PHE A 47 3.99 20.15 3.09
C PHE A 47 3.35 21.18 4.01
N PHE A 48 2.60 22.11 3.43
CA PHE A 48 1.83 23.09 4.18
C PHE A 48 0.66 23.64 3.37
N SER A 49 -0.26 24.32 4.05
CA SER A 49 -1.41 24.99 3.45
C SER A 49 -1.43 26.47 3.78
N ILE A 50 -1.79 27.29 2.81
CA ILE A 50 -2.12 28.71 2.99
C ILE A 50 -3.61 28.90 2.76
N ALA A 51 -4.30 29.57 3.68
CA ALA A 51 -5.71 29.90 3.58
C ALA A 51 -5.92 31.42 3.54
N ILE A 52 -6.87 31.88 2.73
CA ILE A 52 -7.29 33.28 2.65
C ILE A 52 -8.81 33.37 2.53
N SER A 53 -9.43 34.27 3.30
CA SER A 53 -10.88 34.46 3.21
C SER A 53 -11.29 35.17 1.92
N PRO A 54 -12.51 34.96 1.40
CA PRO A 54 -12.99 35.67 0.22
C PRO A 54 -12.91 37.20 0.33
N ASP A 55 -13.25 37.76 1.49
CA ASP A 55 -13.16 39.20 1.75
C ASP A 55 -11.71 39.71 1.70
N SER A 56 -10.76 38.92 2.23
CA SER A 56 -9.34 39.28 2.21
C SER A 56 -8.78 39.19 0.79
N LEU A 57 -9.21 38.19 0.01
CA LEU A 57 -8.83 38.04 -1.39
C LEU A 57 -9.36 39.21 -2.24
N PHE A 58 -10.61 39.60 -2.04
CA PHE A 58 -11.22 40.74 -2.74
C PHE A 58 -10.45 42.04 -2.49
N ASN A 59 -9.94 42.22 -1.27
CA ASN A 59 -9.21 43.42 -0.85
C ASN A 59 -7.67 43.26 -0.88
N LEU A 60 -7.15 42.35 -1.71
CA LEU A 60 -5.71 42.01 -1.77
C LEU A 60 -4.82 43.24 -2.03
N ASN A 61 -3.79 43.39 -1.18
CA ASN A 61 -2.77 44.42 -1.31
C ASN A 61 -1.44 43.84 -1.77
N PHE A 62 -1.24 43.81 -3.09
CA PHE A 62 -0.05 43.25 -3.73
C PHE A 62 1.27 43.95 -3.35
N LYS A 63 1.24 45.20 -2.89
CA LYS A 63 2.46 45.96 -2.55
C LYS A 63 3.25 45.31 -1.42
N ASN A 64 2.53 44.76 -0.43
CA ASN A 64 3.14 44.15 0.76
C ASN A 64 3.13 42.62 0.72
N LEU A 65 2.24 42.03 -0.08
CA LEU A 65 2.02 40.59 -0.17
C LEU A 65 3.31 39.79 -0.38
N GLN A 66 4.11 40.12 -1.40
CA GLN A 66 5.34 39.37 -1.70
C GLN A 66 6.34 39.36 -0.54
N SER A 67 6.52 40.52 0.10
CA SER A 67 7.44 40.67 1.23
C SER A 67 6.98 39.93 2.48
N ASN A 68 5.69 39.68 2.61
CA ASN A 68 5.12 38.96 3.73
C ASN A 68 5.05 37.45 3.47
N LEU A 69 4.71 37.04 2.24
CA LEU A 69 4.72 35.62 1.83
C LEU A 69 6.13 35.02 1.94
N SER A 70 7.17 35.75 1.55
CA SER A 70 8.56 35.30 1.68
C SER A 70 8.97 35.01 3.13
N LYS A 71 8.39 35.73 4.11
CA LYS A 71 8.62 35.50 5.56
C LYS A 71 7.88 34.29 6.10
N LEU A 72 6.89 33.75 5.38
CA LEU A 72 6.17 32.54 5.80
C LEU A 72 7.09 31.32 5.83
N THR A 73 8.23 31.36 5.14
CA THR A 73 9.27 30.32 5.17
C THR A 73 9.71 29.91 6.56
N GLU A 74 9.80 30.87 7.48
CA GLU A 74 10.14 30.60 8.88
C GLU A 74 8.96 29.97 9.65
N VAL A 75 7.73 30.29 9.24
CA VAL A 75 6.50 29.85 9.92
C VAL A 75 6.13 28.41 9.55
N PHE A 76 6.24 28.02 8.28
CA PHE A 76 5.90 26.66 7.88
C PHE A 76 6.93 25.59 8.30
N ALA A 77 8.04 25.99 8.93
CA ALA A 77 8.94 25.07 9.61
C ALA A 77 8.33 24.45 10.89
N ILE A 78 7.33 25.12 11.48
CA ILE A 78 6.73 24.75 12.78
C ILE A 78 5.21 24.49 12.71
N THR A 79 4.56 24.89 11.62
CA THR A 79 3.13 24.69 11.36
C THR A 79 2.91 24.26 9.92
N ASN A 80 1.85 23.50 9.64
CA ASN A 80 1.51 23.08 8.27
C ASN A 80 0.19 23.66 7.76
N PHE A 81 -0.48 24.52 8.53
CA PHE A 81 -1.59 25.35 8.04
C PHE A 81 -1.43 26.78 8.54
N ILE A 82 -1.62 27.74 7.63
CA ILE A 82 -1.45 29.17 7.88
C ILE A 82 -2.60 29.92 7.21
N LYS A 83 -3.37 30.70 7.98
CA LYS A 83 -4.33 31.66 7.45
C LYS A 83 -3.69 33.04 7.36
N ILE A 84 -3.88 33.72 6.23
CA ILE A 84 -3.34 35.06 5.98
C ILE A 84 -4.44 36.10 5.76
N ASP A 85 -4.11 37.35 6.04
CA ASP A 85 -4.93 38.52 5.69
C ASP A 85 -4.70 38.98 4.24
N ASN A 86 -5.34 40.09 3.87
CA ASN A 86 -5.23 40.71 2.54
C ASN A 86 -3.84 41.30 2.21
N CYS A 87 -2.93 41.37 3.18
CA CYS A 87 -1.55 41.82 3.01
C CYS A 87 -0.53 40.68 3.14
N GLY A 88 -0.97 39.44 3.37
CA GLY A 88 -0.11 38.28 3.60
C GLY A 88 0.39 38.13 5.03
N ASN A 89 -0.14 38.88 6.00
CA ASN A 89 0.21 38.68 7.41
C ASN A 89 -0.51 37.45 7.97
N VAL A 90 0.15 36.73 8.86
CA VAL A 90 -0.43 35.56 9.53
C VAL A 90 -1.53 35.98 10.50
N LEU A 91 -2.73 35.40 10.32
CA LEU A 91 -3.87 35.55 11.22
C LEU A 91 -4.01 34.35 12.17
N GLU A 92 -3.77 33.14 11.66
CA GLU A 92 -3.98 31.89 12.40
C GLU A 92 -3.00 30.83 11.89
N THR A 93 -2.57 29.93 12.78
CA THR A 93 -1.74 28.78 12.44
C THR A 93 -2.27 27.51 13.09
N LYS A 94 -2.23 26.37 12.40
CA LYS A 94 -2.62 25.06 12.93
C LYS A 94 -1.68 23.96 12.48
N ASN A 95 -1.50 22.97 13.34
CA ASN A 95 -0.89 21.70 12.97
C ASN A 95 -1.97 20.69 12.64
N LEU A 96 -2.06 20.33 11.36
CA LEU A 96 -2.88 19.25 10.84
C LEU A 96 -2.10 17.94 11.00
N GLU A 97 -2.65 17.02 11.79
CA GLU A 97 -2.05 15.72 12.04
C GLU A 97 -2.97 14.60 11.54
N GLY A 98 -2.38 13.51 11.07
CA GLY A 98 -3.13 12.34 10.61
C GLY A 98 -2.55 11.70 9.36
N ARG A 99 -3.29 10.73 8.82
CA ARG A 99 -2.99 10.17 7.50
C ARG A 99 -3.37 11.15 6.40
N THR A 100 -2.88 10.88 5.20
CA THR A 100 -3.15 11.67 3.99
C THR A 100 -4.65 11.94 3.81
N ASN A 101 -5.50 10.94 3.95
CA ASN A 101 -6.95 11.13 3.80
C ASN A 101 -7.56 11.98 4.93
N ASP A 102 -7.05 11.85 6.15
CA ASP A 102 -7.53 12.62 7.31
C ASP A 102 -7.21 14.10 7.11
N ILE A 103 -5.96 14.42 6.77
CA ILE A 103 -5.52 15.80 6.51
C ILE A 103 -6.27 16.39 5.31
N ARG A 104 -6.44 15.62 4.23
CA ARG A 104 -7.20 16.06 3.05
C ARG A 104 -8.65 16.41 3.40
N ASN A 105 -9.32 15.60 4.23
CA ASN A 105 -10.68 15.88 4.67
C ASN A 105 -10.75 17.17 5.51
N ILE A 106 -9.79 17.39 6.42
CA ILE A 106 -9.71 18.63 7.22
C ILE A 106 -9.51 19.85 6.29
N ILE A 107 -8.65 19.74 5.27
CA ILE A 107 -8.46 20.81 4.29
C ILE A 107 -9.75 21.09 3.52
N CYS A 108 -10.49 20.06 3.10
CA CYS A 108 -11.80 20.23 2.48
C CYS A 108 -12.74 21.02 3.41
N GLU A 109 -12.87 20.64 4.68
CA GLU A 109 -13.72 21.33 5.65
C GLU A 109 -13.33 22.81 5.82
N LEU A 110 -12.04 23.10 5.96
CA LEU A 110 -11.53 24.47 6.07
C LEU A 110 -11.84 25.29 4.81
N SER A 111 -11.76 24.66 3.64
CA SER A 111 -12.05 25.31 2.36
C SER A 111 -13.52 25.62 2.09
N MET A 112 -14.44 25.21 2.99
CA MET A 112 -15.84 25.62 2.93
C MET A 112 -16.03 27.11 3.22
N SER A 113 -15.06 27.74 3.91
CA SER A 113 -15.13 29.14 4.32
C SER A 113 -14.01 30.02 3.78
N ASP A 114 -12.86 29.41 3.45
CA ASP A 114 -11.69 30.09 2.92
C ASP A 114 -11.26 29.46 1.60
N TYR A 115 -10.50 30.19 0.79
CA TYR A 115 -9.73 29.56 -0.30
C TYR A 115 -8.46 28.96 0.31
N VAL A 116 -8.26 27.66 0.12
CA VAL A 116 -7.10 26.95 0.70
C VAL A 116 -6.19 26.42 -0.42
N PHE A 117 -4.89 26.65 -0.27
CA PHE A 117 -3.85 26.23 -1.21
C PHE A 117 -2.92 25.27 -0.49
N PHE A 118 -2.93 24.00 -0.87
CA PHE A 118 -2.02 22.98 -0.34
C PHE A 118 -0.77 22.88 -1.20
N PHE A 119 0.40 23.09 -0.60
CA PHE A 119 1.71 22.98 -1.22
C PHE A 119 2.28 21.60 -0.95
N GLY A 120 2.38 20.77 -1.99
CA GLY A 120 2.95 19.43 -1.93
C GLY A 120 4.13 19.24 -2.89
N GLU A 121 4.59 17.99 -3.01
CA GLU A 121 5.78 17.63 -3.81
C GLU A 121 5.55 17.84 -5.31
N GLU A 122 4.31 17.62 -5.78
CA GLU A 122 3.96 17.66 -7.20
C GLU A 122 3.41 19.03 -7.64
N GLY A 123 3.16 19.94 -6.69
CA GLY A 123 2.60 21.25 -6.99
C GLY A 123 1.64 21.76 -5.91
N ILE A 124 0.85 22.76 -6.29
CA ILE A 124 -0.14 23.38 -5.42
C ILE A 124 -1.54 22.83 -5.75
N THR A 125 -2.14 22.05 -4.85
CA THR A 125 -3.56 21.69 -4.97
C THR A 125 -4.42 22.82 -4.39
N ARG A 126 -5.40 23.29 -5.16
CA ARG A 126 -6.33 24.35 -4.75
C ARG A 126 -7.60 23.72 -4.19
N PHE A 127 -8.10 24.23 -3.08
CA PHE A 127 -9.35 23.78 -2.47
C PHE A 127 -10.31 24.94 -2.33
N VAL A 128 -11.52 24.75 -2.85
CA VAL A 128 -12.58 25.75 -2.80
C VAL A 128 -13.91 25.09 -2.54
N ASN A 129 -14.68 25.64 -1.60
CA ASN A 129 -16.01 25.16 -1.23
C ASN A 129 -16.03 23.64 -0.93
N GLY A 130 -14.99 23.13 -0.27
CA GLY A 130 -14.91 21.71 0.08
C GLY A 130 -14.33 20.80 -0.99
N HIS A 131 -13.94 21.33 -2.15
CA HIS A 131 -13.53 20.53 -3.29
C HIS A 131 -12.11 20.87 -3.76
N PRO A 132 -11.26 19.86 -4.03
CA PRO A 132 -9.98 20.07 -4.69
C PRO A 132 -10.19 20.37 -6.18
N TYR A 133 -9.39 21.30 -6.68
CA TYR A 133 -9.30 21.65 -8.08
C TYR A 133 -7.95 21.17 -8.62
N GLU A 134 -8.00 20.28 -9.60
CA GLU A 134 -6.82 19.64 -10.21
C GLU A 134 -5.88 19.04 -9.14
N ASP A 135 -6.34 17.95 -8.49
CA ASP A 135 -5.61 17.32 -7.38
C ASP A 135 -4.35 16.58 -7.89
N TYR A 136 -3.22 17.29 -7.89
CA TYR A 136 -1.92 16.77 -8.35
C TYR A 136 -1.18 15.95 -7.29
N ASN A 137 -1.51 16.15 -6.01
CA ASN A 137 -0.72 15.62 -4.91
C ASN A 137 -1.26 14.28 -4.40
N ILE A 138 -0.38 13.27 -4.35
CA ILE A 138 -0.71 11.95 -3.79
C ILE A 138 -0.70 11.97 -2.26
N PHE A 139 0.21 12.75 -1.66
CA PHE A 139 0.41 12.79 -0.21
C PHE A 139 0.06 14.16 0.37
N TYR A 140 -0.77 14.13 1.41
CA TYR A 140 -1.05 15.28 2.27
C TYR A 140 -0.36 15.15 3.63
N SER A 141 0.05 13.93 3.99
CA SER A 141 0.79 13.62 5.20
C SER A 141 2.26 13.35 4.88
N ARG A 142 3.16 14.16 5.48
CA ARG A 142 4.61 13.95 5.36
C ARG A 142 5.03 12.58 5.92
N SER A 143 4.40 12.11 7.00
CA SER A 143 4.72 10.80 7.57
C SER A 143 4.33 9.66 6.64
N ASP A 144 3.17 9.74 5.96
CA ASP A 144 2.77 8.70 5.00
C ASP A 144 3.69 8.69 3.78
N ARG A 145 4.09 9.87 3.29
CA ARG A 145 5.08 10.00 2.23
C ARG A 145 6.42 9.36 2.62
N MET A 146 6.92 9.64 3.83
CA MET A 146 8.18 9.05 4.31
C MET A 146 8.08 7.53 4.40
N ARG A 147 7.00 7.01 4.99
CA ARG A 147 6.72 5.57 5.02
C ARG A 147 6.67 4.98 3.62
N TYR A 148 6.04 5.65 2.66
CA TYR A 148 6.01 5.20 1.27
C TYR A 148 7.40 5.18 0.62
N LYS A 149 8.25 6.19 0.87
CA LYS A 149 9.63 6.19 0.35
C LYS A 149 10.52 5.12 0.99
N GLU A 150 10.25 4.74 2.24
CA GLU A 150 10.88 3.59 2.91
C GLU A 150 10.47 2.25 2.29
N LYS A 151 9.29 2.17 1.65
CA LYS A 151 8.86 0.96 0.95
C LYS A 151 9.77 0.65 -0.24
N LYS A 152 10.02 -0.63 -0.41
CA LYS A 152 10.93 -1.19 -1.40
C LYS A 152 10.25 -1.41 -2.76
N ASP A 153 11.06 -1.32 -3.80
CA ASP A 153 10.72 -1.62 -5.18
C ASP A 153 10.80 -3.14 -5.46
N ILE A 154 10.22 -3.62 -6.56
CA ILE A 154 10.19 -5.04 -6.95
C ILE A 154 11.59 -5.65 -7.04
N SER A 155 12.57 -4.84 -7.44
CA SER A 155 13.99 -5.21 -7.49
C SER A 155 14.54 -5.71 -6.15
N ARG A 156 13.88 -5.40 -5.03
CA ARG A 156 14.29 -5.80 -3.66
C ARG A 156 13.32 -6.80 -3.02
N ILE A 157 12.46 -7.47 -3.79
CA ILE A 157 11.50 -8.46 -3.24
C ILE A 157 12.17 -9.58 -2.44
N ASN A 158 13.32 -10.09 -2.91
CA ASN A 158 14.07 -11.12 -2.20
C ASN A 158 14.47 -10.66 -0.79
N GLU A 159 14.99 -9.44 -0.66
CA GLU A 159 15.36 -8.87 0.64
C GLU A 159 14.13 -8.64 1.54
N VAL A 160 12.98 -8.28 0.97
CA VAL A 160 11.74 -8.12 1.74
C VAL A 160 11.30 -9.46 2.31
N ILE A 161 11.39 -10.52 1.52
CA ILE A 161 11.05 -11.88 1.94
C ILE A 161 12.05 -12.43 2.95
N GLU A 162 13.34 -12.13 2.79
CA GLU A 162 14.36 -12.46 3.80
C GLU A 162 14.09 -11.75 5.14
N ASN A 163 13.71 -10.48 5.12
CA ASN A 163 13.31 -9.74 6.33
C ASN A 163 12.02 -10.30 6.94
N TYR A 164 11.03 -10.63 6.11
CA TYR A 164 9.82 -11.30 6.55
C TYR A 164 10.13 -12.61 7.29
N SER A 165 11.00 -13.43 6.70
CA SER A 165 11.45 -14.71 7.26
C SER A 165 12.21 -14.57 8.58
N SER A 166 13.24 -13.72 8.58
CA SER A 166 14.23 -13.64 9.66
C SER A 166 13.81 -12.75 10.82
N GLN A 167 12.94 -11.77 10.57
CA GLN A 167 12.53 -10.78 11.57
C GLN A 167 11.06 -10.90 11.92
N PHE A 168 10.17 -10.85 10.92
CA PHE A 168 8.72 -10.81 11.17
C PHE A 168 8.17 -12.15 11.66
N LEU A 169 8.41 -13.24 10.92
CA LEU A 169 7.93 -14.58 11.25
C LEU A 169 8.52 -15.13 12.55
N THR A 170 9.66 -14.62 13.01
CA THR A 170 10.26 -15.09 14.26
C THR A 170 9.59 -14.52 15.52
N GLN A 171 8.78 -13.48 15.37
CA GLN A 171 8.03 -12.90 16.48
C GLN A 171 6.87 -13.79 16.89
N GLN A 172 6.69 -13.96 18.21
CA GLN A 172 5.70 -14.88 18.79
C GLN A 172 4.29 -14.69 18.23
N VAL A 173 3.82 -13.44 18.20
CA VAL A 173 2.49 -13.10 17.69
C VAL A 173 2.28 -13.56 16.24
N ASN A 174 3.31 -13.51 15.40
CA ASN A 174 3.19 -13.77 13.97
C ASN A 174 3.20 -15.27 13.65
N TYR A 175 4.14 -16.05 14.20
CA TYR A 175 4.14 -17.50 13.95
C TYR A 175 3.01 -18.21 14.68
N MET A 176 2.54 -17.71 15.83
CA MET A 176 1.40 -18.32 16.54
C MET A 176 0.08 -18.15 15.77
N CYS A 177 -0.03 -17.16 14.88
CA CYS A 177 -1.16 -17.06 13.97
C CYS A 177 -1.24 -18.25 13.00
N LEU A 178 -0.11 -18.90 12.70
CA LEU A 178 -0.01 -20.02 11.74
C LEU A 178 -0.04 -21.40 12.41
N LEU A 179 0.46 -21.50 13.65
CA LEU A 179 0.54 -22.76 14.39
C LEU A 179 -0.73 -23.06 15.21
N ALA A 180 -1.03 -24.35 15.40
CA ALA A 180 -2.10 -24.79 16.27
C ALA A 180 -1.80 -24.47 17.75
N ASP A 181 -2.84 -24.08 18.49
CA ASP A 181 -2.72 -23.73 19.90
C ASP A 181 -2.53 -24.96 20.80
N ASN A 182 -1.99 -24.74 22.00
CA ASN A 182 -1.67 -25.82 22.91
C ASN A 182 -2.91 -26.54 23.48
N ALA A 183 -4.07 -25.88 23.57
CA ALA A 183 -5.28 -26.51 24.07
C ALA A 183 -5.82 -27.53 23.07
N THR A 184 -5.90 -27.15 21.80
CA THR A 184 -6.25 -28.04 20.68
C THR A 184 -5.28 -29.23 20.61
N LEU A 185 -3.97 -28.96 20.66
CA LEU A 185 -2.96 -30.03 20.60
C LEU A 185 -3.06 -31.00 21.78
N ARG A 186 -3.37 -30.53 23.00
CA ARG A 186 -3.57 -31.41 24.18
C ARG A 186 -4.75 -32.36 24.02
N GLN A 187 -5.82 -31.90 23.38
CA GLN A 187 -7.01 -32.72 23.14
C GLN A 187 -6.72 -33.85 22.15
N ILE A 188 -5.84 -33.60 21.16
CA ILE A 188 -5.44 -34.58 20.16
C ILE A 188 -4.36 -35.52 20.72
N ASN A 189 -3.20 -34.96 21.07
CA ASN A 189 -2.09 -35.66 21.73
C ASN A 189 -1.11 -34.63 22.34
N SER A 190 -0.90 -34.72 23.65
CA SER A 190 0.01 -33.83 24.40
C SER A 190 1.45 -33.80 23.89
N GLU A 191 1.94 -34.84 23.21
CA GLU A 191 3.29 -34.85 22.61
C GLU A 191 3.42 -33.86 21.45
N TYR A 192 2.32 -33.50 20.79
CA TYR A 192 2.31 -32.57 19.65
C TYR A 192 2.58 -31.12 20.05
N ILE A 193 2.47 -30.77 21.34
CA ILE A 193 2.74 -29.43 21.85
C ILE A 193 4.13 -28.92 21.45
N LYS A 194 5.11 -29.84 21.35
CA LYS A 194 6.52 -29.54 21.03
C LYS A 194 6.80 -29.53 19.52
N ARG A 195 5.81 -29.82 18.69
CA ARG A 195 5.94 -29.93 17.23
C ARG A 195 5.45 -28.67 16.53
N ASN A 196 5.89 -28.48 15.30
CA ASN A 196 5.47 -27.38 14.43
C ASN A 196 4.15 -27.73 13.70
N ILE A 197 3.07 -27.99 14.45
CA ILE A 197 1.78 -28.32 13.86
C ILE A 197 1.06 -27.04 13.43
N LEU A 198 0.70 -26.97 12.16
CA LEU A 198 -0.05 -25.86 11.57
C LEU A 198 -1.55 -25.93 11.90
N LYS A 199 -2.23 -24.78 11.87
CA LYS A 199 -3.70 -24.74 11.92
C LYS A 199 -4.32 -25.47 10.73
N ASN A 200 -5.57 -25.89 10.86
CA ASN A 200 -6.31 -26.44 9.73
C ASN A 200 -6.35 -25.42 8.58
N LYS A 201 -6.16 -25.92 7.35
CA LYS A 201 -6.10 -25.11 6.11
C LYS A 201 -5.22 -23.87 6.29
N PRO A 202 -3.90 -24.01 6.51
CA PRO A 202 -3.07 -22.88 6.94
C PRO A 202 -2.75 -21.86 5.84
N GLU A 203 -3.06 -22.18 4.59
CA GLU A 203 -2.69 -21.43 3.38
C GLU A 203 -3.27 -20.01 3.38
N HIS A 204 -4.54 -19.82 3.76
CA HIS A 204 -5.13 -18.47 3.82
C HIS A 204 -4.49 -17.62 4.93
N TYR A 205 -4.18 -18.19 6.10
CA TYR A 205 -3.48 -17.44 7.15
C TYR A 205 -2.08 -16.98 6.70
N MET A 206 -1.36 -17.85 5.98
CA MET A 206 -0.04 -17.54 5.43
C MET A 206 -0.11 -16.45 4.35
N ARG A 207 -1.10 -16.54 3.47
CA ARG A 207 -1.37 -15.58 2.41
C ARG A 207 -1.72 -14.21 2.96
N ASP A 208 -2.70 -14.13 3.85
CA ASP A 208 -3.20 -12.86 4.37
C ASP A 208 -2.11 -12.14 5.17
N GLN A 209 -1.36 -12.89 5.99
CA GLN A 209 -0.21 -12.36 6.74
C GLN A 209 0.89 -11.81 5.81
N LEU A 210 1.23 -12.57 4.76
CA LEU A 210 2.23 -12.13 3.78
C LEU A 210 1.75 -10.90 2.99
N CYS A 211 0.49 -10.89 2.54
CA CYS A 211 -0.10 -9.79 1.79
C CYS A 211 -0.07 -8.48 2.61
N GLN A 212 -0.40 -8.56 3.90
CA GLN A 212 -0.28 -7.41 4.81
C GLN A 212 1.18 -6.94 4.90
N TYR A 213 2.13 -7.85 5.15
CA TYR A 213 3.53 -7.48 5.26
C TYR A 213 4.08 -6.85 3.97
N LEU A 214 3.74 -7.41 2.81
CA LEU A 214 4.13 -6.85 1.51
C LEU A 214 3.51 -5.47 1.31
N THR A 215 2.23 -5.28 1.64
CA THR A 215 1.55 -3.97 1.55
C THR A 215 2.23 -2.91 2.41
N GLU A 216 2.77 -3.28 3.57
CA GLU A 216 3.48 -2.36 4.47
C GLU A 216 4.92 -2.07 4.00
N ASN A 217 5.57 -2.99 3.27
CA ASN A 217 7.00 -2.92 2.97
C ASN A 217 7.34 -2.72 1.49
N MET A 218 6.37 -2.82 0.59
CA MET A 218 6.55 -2.72 -0.87
C MET A 218 5.65 -1.64 -1.48
N ARG A 219 6.11 -0.99 -2.55
CA ARG A 219 5.42 0.16 -3.17
C ARG A 219 4.12 -0.17 -3.91
N TYR A 220 3.81 -1.46 -4.10
CA TYR A 220 2.71 -1.93 -4.95
C TYR A 220 1.49 -2.33 -4.13
N THR A 221 0.36 -2.41 -4.82
CA THR A 221 -0.87 -2.96 -4.27
C THR A 221 -0.89 -4.47 -4.46
N PHE A 222 -0.98 -5.21 -3.36
CA PHE A 222 -1.11 -6.66 -3.36
C PHE A 222 -2.57 -7.01 -3.13
N THR A 223 -3.06 -7.98 -3.89
CA THR A 223 -4.44 -8.44 -3.78
C THR A 223 -4.45 -9.96 -3.75
N THR A 224 -5.39 -10.52 -3.01
CA THR A 224 -5.54 -11.97 -2.81
C THR A 224 -6.69 -12.53 -3.64
N GLU A 225 -6.61 -13.81 -4.01
CA GLU A 225 -7.69 -14.57 -4.66
C GLU A 225 -8.32 -13.94 -5.91
N PRO A 226 -7.58 -13.30 -6.84
CA PRO A 226 -8.17 -12.98 -8.12
C PRO A 226 -8.49 -14.28 -8.86
N GLU A 227 -9.68 -14.39 -9.43
CA GLU A 227 -10.01 -15.48 -10.35
C GLU A 227 -9.27 -15.28 -11.68
N LEU A 228 -8.57 -16.33 -12.14
CA LEU A 228 -7.96 -16.38 -13.45
C LEU A 228 -9.01 -16.69 -14.52
N GLY A 229 -9.22 -15.73 -15.42
CA GLY A 229 -9.79 -15.88 -16.76
C GLY A 229 -10.79 -17.03 -16.93
N GLN A 230 -10.41 -18.04 -17.73
CA GLN A 230 -11.31 -19.12 -18.16
C GLN A 230 -11.37 -20.29 -17.18
N THR A 231 -10.30 -20.55 -16.43
CA THR A 231 -10.24 -21.71 -15.52
C THR A 231 -10.86 -21.42 -14.16
N LYS A 232 -11.06 -20.14 -13.81
CA LYS A 232 -11.48 -19.66 -12.48
C LYS A 232 -10.57 -20.14 -11.36
N LYS A 233 -9.30 -20.46 -11.67
CA LYS A 233 -8.33 -20.78 -10.62
C LYS A 233 -7.95 -19.50 -9.90
N GLU A 234 -7.83 -19.57 -8.58
CA GLU A 234 -7.46 -18.42 -7.75
C GLU A 234 -5.93 -18.37 -7.60
N LEU A 235 -5.35 -17.18 -7.83
CA LEU A 235 -3.98 -16.91 -7.42
C LEU A 235 -3.94 -16.59 -5.93
N ASP A 236 -2.90 -17.03 -5.21
CA ASP A 236 -2.77 -16.65 -3.80
C ASP A 236 -2.55 -15.15 -3.64
N ILE A 237 -1.51 -14.59 -4.27
CA ILE A 237 -1.25 -13.15 -4.26
C ILE A 237 -0.93 -12.68 -5.68
N TYR A 238 -1.56 -11.61 -6.13
CA TYR A 238 -1.22 -10.93 -7.37
C TYR A 238 -0.93 -9.44 -7.13
N PHE A 239 -0.11 -8.86 -8.00
CA PHE A 239 0.20 -7.44 -7.99
C PHE A 239 0.68 -6.95 -9.37
N ASP A 240 0.50 -5.65 -9.60
CA ASP A 240 0.93 -4.96 -10.82
C ASP A 240 2.14 -4.08 -10.53
N VAL A 241 3.13 -4.14 -11.42
CA VAL A 241 4.29 -3.26 -11.40
C VAL A 241 4.36 -2.55 -12.74
N SER A 242 3.90 -1.31 -12.79
CA SER A 242 3.97 -0.46 -13.99
C SER A 242 3.34 -1.11 -15.23
N GLY A 243 2.23 -1.82 -15.06
CA GLY A 243 1.50 -2.52 -16.14
C GLY A 243 1.97 -3.95 -16.40
N GLU A 244 3.03 -4.40 -15.75
CA GLU A 244 3.48 -5.79 -15.79
C GLU A 244 2.89 -6.59 -14.62
N LEU A 245 2.40 -7.79 -14.91
CA LEU A 245 1.77 -8.66 -13.91
C LEU A 245 2.79 -9.56 -13.21
N TYR A 246 2.65 -9.63 -11.89
CA TYR A 246 3.39 -10.56 -11.03
C TYR A 246 2.43 -11.30 -10.10
N PHE A 247 2.81 -12.51 -9.68
CA PHE A 247 2.07 -13.24 -8.66
C PHE A 247 2.98 -14.09 -7.78
N ILE A 248 2.48 -14.46 -6.60
CA ILE A 248 3.13 -15.36 -5.65
C ILE A 248 2.16 -16.50 -5.37
N GLU A 249 2.60 -17.72 -5.65
CA GLU A 249 1.97 -18.96 -5.21
C GLU A 249 2.56 -19.38 -3.87
N ILE A 250 1.70 -19.77 -2.93
CA ILE A 250 2.08 -20.16 -1.58
C ILE A 250 1.89 -21.67 -1.43
N LYS A 251 2.90 -22.32 -0.87
CA LYS A 251 2.82 -23.71 -0.43
C LYS A 251 3.39 -23.88 0.96
N TRP A 252 3.08 -25.00 1.59
CA TRP A 252 3.60 -25.32 2.92
C TRP A 252 3.98 -26.79 3.04
N LEU A 253 4.96 -27.07 3.90
CA LEU A 253 5.48 -28.39 4.22
C LEU A 253 5.27 -28.68 5.71
N GLY A 254 5.10 -29.94 6.06
CA GLY A 254 4.84 -30.37 7.45
C GLY A 254 3.43 -30.93 7.61
N VAL A 255 2.83 -30.69 8.77
CA VAL A 255 1.55 -31.28 9.16
C VAL A 255 0.65 -30.21 9.75
N SER A 256 -0.64 -30.28 9.44
CA SER A 256 -1.67 -29.41 10.01
C SER A 256 -2.69 -30.20 10.83
N ILE A 257 -3.58 -29.50 11.53
CA ILE A 257 -4.82 -30.09 12.03
C ILE A 257 -5.69 -30.53 10.83
N ASN A 258 -6.36 -31.69 10.94
CA ASN A 258 -7.31 -32.17 9.94
C ASN A 258 -8.62 -31.34 9.95
N ASP A 259 -9.49 -31.58 8.95
CA ASP A 259 -10.72 -30.81 8.79
C ASP A 259 -11.72 -31.04 9.94
N GLU A 260 -11.65 -32.20 10.59
CA GLU A 260 -12.49 -32.53 11.75
C GLU A 260 -11.99 -31.92 13.07
N GLY A 261 -10.77 -31.37 13.11
CA GLY A 261 -10.18 -30.83 14.34
C GLY A 261 -9.76 -31.89 15.38
N THR A 262 -9.88 -33.18 15.06
CA THR A 262 -9.68 -34.31 15.98
C THR A 262 -8.32 -35.00 15.81
N GLY A 263 -7.56 -34.61 14.79
CA GLY A 263 -6.33 -35.28 14.40
C GLY A 263 -5.42 -34.42 13.54
N LEU A 264 -4.46 -35.09 12.90
CA LEU A 264 -3.50 -34.46 12.00
C LEU A 264 -3.83 -34.79 10.54
N SER A 265 -3.52 -33.86 9.64
CA SER A 265 -3.61 -34.05 8.19
C SER A 265 -2.46 -34.91 7.66
N THR A 266 -2.53 -35.24 6.36
CA THR A 266 -1.42 -35.88 5.64
C THR A 266 -0.18 -34.98 5.67
N ALA A 267 0.97 -35.58 5.98
CA ALA A 267 2.23 -34.86 5.99
C ALA A 267 2.65 -34.44 4.58
N TYR A 268 2.82 -33.14 4.36
CA TYR A 268 3.36 -32.59 3.13
C TYR A 268 4.89 -32.52 3.18
N THR A 269 5.50 -33.05 2.12
CA THR A 269 6.96 -33.18 1.94
C THR A 269 7.39 -32.49 0.66
N ASP A 270 8.62 -32.70 0.20
CA ASP A 270 9.18 -32.15 -1.03
C ASP A 270 8.29 -32.40 -2.26
N SER A 271 7.45 -33.44 -2.27
CA SER A 271 6.44 -33.61 -3.34
C SER A 271 5.51 -32.41 -3.47
N ARG A 272 5.06 -31.84 -2.34
CA ARG A 272 4.18 -30.67 -2.31
C ARG A 272 4.87 -29.42 -2.84
N ALA A 273 6.18 -29.28 -2.58
CA ALA A 273 6.98 -28.20 -3.16
C ALA A 273 7.05 -28.32 -4.68
N ARG A 274 7.27 -29.53 -5.20
CA ARG A 274 7.29 -29.80 -6.64
C ARG A 274 5.92 -29.60 -7.29
N ASP A 275 4.84 -29.97 -6.61
CA ASP A 275 3.47 -29.67 -7.06
C ASP A 275 3.26 -28.15 -7.18
N GLY A 276 3.78 -27.37 -6.21
CA GLY A 276 3.78 -25.90 -6.27
C GLY A 276 4.50 -25.33 -7.49
N VAL A 277 5.63 -25.93 -7.89
CA VAL A 277 6.33 -25.55 -9.13
C VAL A 277 5.44 -25.79 -10.35
N ILE A 278 4.84 -26.98 -10.46
CA ILE A 278 3.95 -27.31 -11.59
C ILE A 278 2.79 -26.32 -11.65
N GLN A 279 2.13 -26.08 -10.51
CA GLN A 279 0.99 -25.17 -10.43
C GLN A 279 1.37 -23.74 -10.84
N THR A 280 2.52 -23.24 -10.37
CA THR A 280 3.02 -21.90 -10.74
C THR A 280 3.29 -21.80 -12.26
N LEU A 281 3.90 -22.84 -12.86
CA LEU A 281 4.15 -22.87 -14.31
C LEU A 281 2.86 -22.97 -15.12
N GLU A 282 1.86 -23.69 -14.63
CA GLU A 282 0.52 -23.74 -15.25
C GLU A 282 -0.13 -22.34 -15.24
N TYR A 283 -0.03 -21.61 -14.13
CA TYR A 283 -0.54 -20.23 -14.03
C TYR A 283 0.20 -19.27 -14.97
N ILE A 284 1.52 -19.37 -15.05
CA ILE A 284 2.32 -18.60 -16.01
C ILE A 284 1.81 -18.86 -17.44
N GLY A 285 1.65 -20.13 -17.80
CA GLY A 285 1.15 -20.50 -19.12
C GLY A 285 -0.26 -19.97 -19.42
N GLU A 286 -1.18 -20.01 -18.45
CA GLU A 286 -2.53 -19.46 -18.64
C GLU A 286 -2.50 -17.93 -18.80
N LEU A 287 -1.75 -17.23 -17.95
CA LEU A 287 -1.67 -15.77 -17.95
C LEU A 287 -1.01 -15.22 -19.22
N LEU A 288 0.05 -15.86 -19.72
CA LEU A 288 0.68 -15.46 -20.99
C LEU A 288 -0.25 -15.60 -22.19
N ASN A 289 -1.22 -16.52 -22.13
CA ASN A 289 -2.15 -16.79 -23.22
C ASN A 289 -3.47 -15.99 -23.13
N THR A 290 -3.79 -15.41 -21.98
CA THR A 290 -5.13 -14.83 -21.71
C THR A 290 -5.13 -13.38 -21.24
N SER A 291 -4.01 -12.87 -20.72
CA SER A 291 -3.95 -11.54 -20.11
C SER A 291 -3.72 -10.43 -21.14
N GLU A 292 -4.48 -9.33 -21.04
CA GLU A 292 -4.17 -8.07 -21.75
C GLU A 292 -2.87 -7.42 -21.25
N LYS A 293 -2.49 -7.70 -20.00
CA LYS A 293 -1.21 -7.28 -19.40
C LYS A 293 -0.14 -8.33 -19.64
N SER A 294 1.10 -7.90 -19.93
CA SER A 294 2.23 -8.81 -20.01
C SER A 294 2.57 -9.37 -18.63
N LEU A 295 2.46 -10.69 -18.46
CA LEU A 295 3.03 -11.37 -17.31
C LEU A 295 4.55 -11.22 -17.34
N ARG A 296 5.11 -10.80 -16.21
CA ARG A 296 6.56 -10.66 -16.05
C ARG A 296 7.18 -11.78 -15.24
N HIS A 297 6.56 -12.19 -14.12
CA HIS A 297 7.14 -13.23 -13.27
C HIS A 297 6.12 -13.91 -12.34
N GLY A 298 6.27 -15.22 -12.14
CA GLY A 298 5.56 -16.03 -11.16
C GLY A 298 6.51 -16.55 -10.08
N TYR A 299 6.19 -16.26 -8.82
CA TYR A 299 6.99 -16.67 -7.67
C TYR A 299 6.36 -17.86 -6.94
N LEU A 300 7.18 -18.79 -6.46
CA LEU A 300 6.77 -19.80 -5.48
C LEU A 300 7.39 -19.50 -4.12
N LEU A 301 6.56 -19.38 -3.09
CA LEU A 301 6.99 -19.20 -1.70
C LEU A 301 6.53 -20.38 -0.85
N ILE A 302 7.45 -20.96 -0.08
CA ILE A 302 7.18 -22.19 0.68
C ILE A 302 7.36 -21.95 2.17
N TYR A 303 6.34 -22.20 2.97
CA TYR A 303 6.47 -22.25 4.43
C TYR A 303 6.84 -23.65 4.89
N ASP A 304 8.04 -23.84 5.42
CA ASP A 304 8.50 -25.13 5.93
C ASP A 304 8.22 -25.27 7.42
N ALA A 305 7.17 -26.00 7.78
CA ALA A 305 6.83 -26.37 9.16
C ALA A 305 7.25 -27.81 9.52
N ARG A 306 8.09 -28.49 8.73
CA ARG A 306 8.59 -29.83 9.10
C ARG A 306 9.37 -29.76 10.43
N ASP A 307 9.22 -30.75 11.30
CA ASP A 307 9.97 -30.77 12.57
C ASP A 307 11.48 -30.91 12.33
N LYS A 308 11.86 -31.67 11.30
CA LYS A 308 13.24 -31.80 10.82
C LYS A 308 13.38 -31.03 9.52
N LYS A 309 14.05 -29.88 9.58
CA LYS A 309 14.37 -29.08 8.39
C LYS A 309 15.42 -29.81 7.55
N LYS A 310 15.12 -30.01 6.28
CA LYS A 310 16.03 -30.51 5.26
C LYS A 310 15.91 -29.61 4.05
N GLU A 311 16.95 -29.50 3.25
CA GLU A 311 16.80 -28.82 1.96
C GLU A 311 15.72 -29.48 1.12
N VAL A 312 14.95 -28.68 0.40
CA VAL A 312 13.87 -29.17 -0.47
C VAL A 312 14.50 -29.62 -1.78
N ASP A 313 14.29 -30.88 -2.13
CA ASP A 313 14.79 -31.43 -3.39
C ASP A 313 13.84 -31.15 -4.56
N PHE A 314 14.23 -30.18 -5.40
CA PHE A 314 13.56 -29.87 -6.67
C PHE A 314 14.04 -30.74 -7.83
N LYS A 315 14.95 -31.70 -7.64
CA LYS A 315 15.40 -32.65 -8.68
C LYS A 315 15.77 -31.97 -10.01
N GLU A 316 16.39 -30.80 -9.94
CA GLU A 316 16.74 -29.97 -11.10
C GLU A 316 15.57 -29.77 -12.08
N TYR A 317 14.34 -29.71 -11.55
CA TYR A 317 13.09 -29.59 -12.32
C TYR A 317 12.82 -30.72 -13.32
N SER A 318 13.46 -31.89 -13.18
CA SER A 318 13.24 -33.05 -14.05
C SER A 318 11.81 -33.60 -14.07
N PHE A 319 11.00 -33.24 -13.06
CA PHE A 319 9.59 -33.60 -12.96
C PHE A 319 8.65 -32.69 -13.77
N VAL A 320 9.16 -31.56 -14.29
CA VAL A 320 8.38 -30.60 -15.08
C VAL A 320 8.12 -31.16 -16.47
N LYS A 321 6.86 -31.18 -16.89
CA LYS A 321 6.44 -31.65 -18.22
C LYS A 321 7.02 -30.74 -19.31
N GLU A 322 7.32 -31.32 -20.48
CA GLU A 322 7.98 -30.61 -21.59
C GLU A 322 7.26 -29.33 -22.02
N ASN A 323 5.92 -29.35 -22.04
CA ASN A 323 5.08 -28.22 -22.41
C ASN A 323 5.09 -27.06 -21.39
N LEU A 324 5.64 -27.27 -20.19
CA LEU A 324 5.77 -26.24 -19.15
C LEU A 324 7.20 -25.72 -19.01
N LYS A 325 8.20 -26.39 -19.62
CA LYS A 325 9.61 -26.00 -19.49
C LYS A 325 9.91 -24.61 -20.05
N SER A 326 9.20 -24.20 -21.12
CA SER A 326 9.33 -22.85 -21.68
C SER A 326 8.98 -21.76 -20.67
N TYR A 327 8.14 -22.06 -19.67
CA TYR A 327 7.71 -21.10 -18.66
C TYR A 327 8.69 -20.95 -17.49
N LEU A 328 9.74 -21.77 -17.42
CA LEU A 328 10.75 -21.68 -16.35
C LEU A 328 11.50 -20.34 -16.36
N GLU A 329 11.58 -19.64 -17.50
CA GLU A 329 12.24 -18.34 -17.58
C GLU A 329 11.49 -17.22 -16.82
N TYR A 330 10.17 -17.38 -16.61
CA TYR A 330 9.32 -16.47 -15.84
C TYR A 330 9.11 -16.94 -14.41
N PHE A 331 9.84 -17.96 -13.96
CA PHE A 331 9.62 -18.63 -12.69
C PHE A 331 10.82 -18.51 -11.76
N SER A 332 10.56 -18.32 -10.47
CA SER A 332 11.57 -18.55 -9.43
C SER A 332 10.96 -18.93 -8.10
N VAL A 333 11.68 -19.76 -7.35
CA VAL A 333 11.40 -19.97 -5.91
C VAL A 333 11.87 -18.72 -5.17
N LEU A 334 10.90 -17.95 -4.65
CA LEU A 334 11.15 -16.70 -3.94
C LEU A 334 11.74 -16.94 -2.54
N GLY A 335 11.41 -18.07 -1.92
CA GLY A 335 12.00 -18.45 -0.64
C GLY A 335 11.38 -19.71 -0.04
N ILE A 336 12.16 -20.36 0.84
CA ILE A 336 11.69 -21.44 1.71
C ILE A 336 11.81 -20.93 3.15
N LEU A 337 10.68 -20.56 3.73
CA LEU A 337 10.57 -19.87 5.01
C LEU A 337 10.45 -20.88 6.15
N PRO A 338 11.46 -20.99 7.03
CA PRO A 338 11.40 -21.93 8.14
C PRO A 338 10.43 -21.43 9.23
N LEU A 339 9.39 -22.23 9.51
CA LEU A 339 8.54 -22.03 10.67
C LEU A 339 9.04 -22.86 11.84
N VAL A 340 9.31 -22.21 12.97
CA VAL A 340 9.82 -22.84 14.19
C VAL A 340 9.05 -22.31 15.39
N LYS A 341 8.38 -23.21 16.11
CA LYS A 341 7.75 -22.92 17.40
C LYS A 341 8.84 -22.71 18.45
N ARG A 342 9.15 -21.45 18.75
CA ARG A 342 10.18 -21.08 19.74
C ARG A 342 9.63 -20.99 21.16
N HIS A 343 8.36 -20.63 21.31
CA HIS A 343 7.68 -20.54 22.59
C HIS A 343 6.45 -21.46 22.62
N PRO A 344 6.14 -22.10 23.76
CA PRO A 344 4.86 -22.75 23.96
C PRO A 344 3.75 -21.71 23.83
N ALA A 345 2.70 -22.03 23.07
CA ALA A 345 1.50 -21.21 22.93
C ALA A 345 0.72 -21.08 24.23
#